data_AF-A0A256Z1C4-F1
#
_entry.id   AF-A0A256Z1C4-F1
#
_cell.length_a   1.000
_cell.length_b   1.000
_cell.length_c   1.000
_cell.angle_alpha   90.00
_cell.angle_beta   90.00
_cell.angle_gamma   90.00
#
_symmetry.space_group_name_H-M   'P 1'
#
loop_
_entity.id
_entity.type
_entity.pdbx_description
1 polymer ?
#
loop_
_entity_poly.entity_id
_entity_poly.type
_entity_poly.pdbx_seq_one_letter_code
_entity_poly.pdbx_strand_id
1 'polypeptide(L)'
;MRQPQPNSDDHELVEELVKALMWEVKRRLQPRRALQNLKRLKTPSEKLIYLYLYYNQPQTFTGMRKILDISKKTLAKALKKLLEESLITIDKEYLYWTVETESL
;
A
#
# COMPACT_ATOMS: atom_id res chain seq x y z
N MET A 1 -4.53 47.68 -1.90
CA MET A 1 -3.79 46.54 -2.47
C MET A 1 -4.54 45.27 -2.10
N ARG A 2 -5.07 44.50 -3.07
CA ARG A 2 -5.68 43.19 -2.78
C ARG A 2 -4.53 42.20 -2.60
N GLN A 3 -4.41 41.60 -1.43
CA GLN A 3 -3.54 40.44 -1.25
C GLN A 3 -4.06 39.32 -2.17
N PRO A 4 -3.18 38.62 -2.91
CA PRO A 4 -3.62 37.44 -3.64
C PRO A 4 -4.12 36.44 -2.60
N GLN A 5 -5.40 36.06 -2.69
CA GLN A 5 -5.88 34.93 -1.91
C GLN A 5 -5.04 33.72 -2.35
N PRO A 6 -4.44 32.99 -1.40
CA PRO A 6 -3.78 31.75 -1.77
C PRO A 6 -4.85 30.85 -2.39
N ASN A 7 -4.54 30.30 -3.55
CA ASN A 7 -5.44 29.47 -4.34
C ASN A 7 -5.92 28.33 -3.42
N SER A 8 -7.22 28.20 -3.12
CA SER A 8 -7.70 27.24 -2.11
C SER A 8 -7.30 25.81 -2.45
N ASP A 9 -7.16 25.53 -3.75
CA ASP A 9 -6.70 24.27 -4.31
C ASP A 9 -5.26 23.92 -3.87
N ASP A 10 -4.37 24.91 -3.77
CA ASP A 10 -2.98 24.69 -3.35
C ASP A 10 -2.92 24.30 -1.87
N HIS A 11 -3.79 24.88 -1.04
CA HIS A 11 -3.89 24.52 0.38
C HIS A 11 -4.45 23.12 0.58
N GLU A 12 -5.47 22.74 -0.18
CA GLU A 12 -6.07 21.41 -0.13
C GLU A 12 -5.06 20.33 -0.56
N LEU A 13 -4.32 20.58 -1.65
CA LEU A 13 -3.23 19.69 -2.11
C LEU A 13 -2.12 19.53 -1.06
N VAL A 14 -1.73 20.62 -0.39
CA VAL A 14 -0.72 20.58 0.67
C VAL A 14 -1.23 19.78 1.86
N GLU A 15 -2.50 19.92 2.25
CA GLU A 15 -3.08 19.12 3.33
C GLU A 15 -3.14 17.62 2.99
N GLU A 16 -3.53 17.28 1.77
CA GLU A 16 -3.52 15.89 1.29
C GLU A 16 -2.10 15.31 1.31
N LEU A 17 -1.11 16.08 0.86
CA LEU A 17 0.29 15.66 0.88
C LEU A 17 0.81 15.45 2.30
N VAL A 18 0.50 16.36 3.23
CA VAL A 18 0.88 16.23 4.65
C VAL A 18 0.23 15.00 5.27
N LYS A 19 -1.05 14.73 4.98
CA LYS A 19 -1.75 13.51 5.44
C LYS A 19 -1.06 12.25 4.90
N ALA A 20 -0.75 12.22 3.60
CA ALA A 20 -0.05 11.10 2.97
C ALA A 20 1.36 10.87 3.58
N LEU A 21 2.10 11.94 3.84
CA LEU A 21 3.43 11.87 4.46
C LEU A 21 3.38 11.43 5.92
N MET A 22 2.47 12.00 6.72
CA MET A 22 2.26 11.57 8.10
C MET A 22 1.85 10.10 8.18
N TRP A 23 1.06 9.64 7.21
CA TRP A 23 0.68 8.25 7.08
C TRP A 23 1.88 7.35 6.78
N GLU A 24 2.73 7.73 5.83
CA GLU A 24 3.97 7.01 5.52
C GLU A 24 4.88 6.89 6.75
N VAL A 25 5.00 7.97 7.51
CA VAL A 25 5.77 8.00 8.76
C VAL A 25 5.17 7.06 9.81
N LYS A 26 3.85 7.12 10.05
CA LYS A 26 3.17 6.20 10.99
C LYS A 26 3.35 4.74 10.59
N ARG A 27 3.21 4.42 9.31
CA ARG A 27 3.38 3.06 8.77
C ARG A 27 4.79 2.51 9.03
N ARG A 28 5.83 3.33 8.88
CA ARG A 28 7.21 2.94 9.19
C ARG A 28 7.46 2.80 10.69
N LEU A 29 6.80 3.62 11.51
CA LEU A 29 6.99 3.64 12.96
C LEU A 29 6.11 2.61 13.70
N GLN A 30 5.04 2.09 13.09
CA GLN A 30 4.09 1.15 13.72
C GLN A 30 4.03 -0.22 13.03
N PRO A 31 5.14 -1.00 12.98
CA PRO A 31 5.20 -2.28 12.28
C PRO A 31 4.33 -3.39 12.90
N ARG A 32 3.73 -3.16 14.08
CA ARG A 32 2.96 -4.18 14.82
C ARG A 32 1.78 -4.73 14.03
N ARG A 33 1.09 -3.91 13.24
CA ARG A 33 -0.05 -4.36 12.40
C ARG A 33 0.42 -5.21 11.22
N ALA A 34 1.47 -4.77 10.51
CA ALA A 34 2.09 -5.57 9.46
C ALA A 34 2.53 -6.94 9.99
N LEU A 35 3.11 -6.98 11.20
CA LEU A 35 3.46 -8.23 11.88
C LEU A 35 2.24 -9.12 12.20
N GLN A 36 1.11 -8.54 12.61
CA GLN A 36 -0.12 -9.30 12.84
C GLN A 36 -0.67 -9.89 11.53
N ASN A 37 -0.73 -9.09 10.46
CA ASN A 37 -1.16 -9.56 9.14
C ASN A 37 -0.23 -10.66 8.62
N LEU A 38 1.09 -10.52 8.81
CA LEU A 38 2.06 -11.55 8.44
C LEU A 38 1.87 -12.88 9.17
N LYS A 39 1.41 -12.86 10.42
CA LYS A 39 1.10 -14.09 11.16
C LYS A 39 -0.11 -14.83 10.58
N ARG A 40 -1.04 -14.13 9.92
CA ARG A 40 -2.24 -14.71 9.28
C ARG A 40 -1.92 -15.38 7.95
N LEU A 41 -0.85 -14.95 7.28
CA LEU A 41 -0.41 -15.49 5.99
C LEU A 41 0.29 -16.83 6.17
N LYS A 42 -0.06 -17.80 5.33
CA LYS A 42 0.38 -19.19 5.47
C LYS A 42 1.67 -19.46 4.73
N THR A 43 1.81 -18.91 3.53
CA THR A 43 2.94 -19.23 2.66
C THR A 43 4.03 -18.17 2.70
N PRO A 44 5.31 -18.53 2.49
CA PRO A 44 6.40 -17.56 2.35
C PRO A 44 6.15 -16.56 1.23
N SER A 45 5.55 -16.99 0.11
CA SER A 45 5.24 -16.11 -1.02
C SER A 45 4.20 -15.05 -0.67
N GLU A 46 3.13 -15.42 0.04
CA GLU A 46 2.15 -14.45 0.55
C GLU A 46 2.81 -13.40 1.43
N LYS A 47 3.64 -13.84 2.39
CA LYS A 47 4.37 -12.96 3.32
C LYS A 47 5.30 -12.02 2.59
N LEU A 48 6.08 -12.54 1.64
CA LEU A 48 7.01 -11.76 0.83
C LEU A 48 6.30 -10.68 0.02
N ILE A 49 5.23 -11.05 -0.70
CA ILE A 49 4.48 -10.12 -1.54
C ILE A 49 3.79 -9.06 -0.69
N TYR A 50 3.19 -9.45 0.44
CA TYR A 50 2.56 -8.50 1.36
C TYR A 50 3.58 -7.52 1.94
N LEU A 51 4.74 -7.99 2.43
CA LEU A 51 5.82 -7.14 2.92
C LEU A 51 6.35 -6.19 1.83
N TYR A 52 6.54 -6.72 0.62
CA TYR A 52 7.00 -5.92 -0.50
C TYR A 52 6.03 -4.78 -0.81
N LEU A 53 4.72 -5.08 -0.89
CA LEU A 53 3.68 -4.06 -1.06
C LEU A 53 3.63 -3.09 0.11
N TYR A 54 3.74 -3.58 1.35
CA TYR A 54 3.70 -2.76 2.55
C TYR A 54 4.79 -1.68 2.56
N TYR A 55 5.95 -1.91 1.95
CA TYR A 55 7.01 -0.90 1.88
C TYR A 55 7.09 -0.16 0.55
N ASN A 56 6.66 -0.78 -0.56
CA ASN A 56 6.93 -0.28 -1.90
C ASN A 56 5.67 0.05 -2.69
N GLN A 57 4.47 -0.01 -2.09
CA GLN A 57 3.24 0.39 -2.78
C GLN A 57 3.28 1.84 -3.31
N PRO A 58 2.50 2.14 -4.36
CA PRO A 58 1.77 1.18 -5.19
C PRO A 58 2.70 0.35 -6.07
N GLN A 59 2.29 -0.88 -6.42
CA GLN A 59 3.04 -1.72 -7.36
C GLN A 59 2.14 -2.37 -8.40
N THR A 60 2.67 -2.53 -9.62
CA THR A 60 2.02 -3.31 -10.67
C THR A 60 2.31 -4.80 -10.52
N PHE A 61 1.46 -5.65 -11.09
CA PHE A 61 1.72 -7.09 -11.19
C PHE A 61 3.08 -7.38 -11.85
N THR A 62 3.38 -6.70 -12.96
CA THR A 62 4.62 -6.90 -13.71
C THR A 62 5.84 -6.43 -12.91
N GLY A 63 5.74 -5.30 -12.20
CA GLY A 63 6.79 -4.78 -11.33
C GLY A 63 7.13 -5.76 -10.21
N MET A 64 6.11 -6.22 -9.46
CA MET A 64 6.28 -7.22 -8.40
C MET A 64 6.93 -8.50 -8.93
N ARG A 65 6.45 -9.02 -10.08
CA ARG A 65 6.99 -10.24 -10.68
C ARG A 65 8.48 -10.10 -10.99
N LYS A 66 8.88 -8.97 -11.60
CA LYS A 66 10.24 -8.71 -12.02
C LYS A 66 11.19 -8.52 -10.83
N ILE A 67 10.75 -7.79 -9.81
CA ILE A 67 11.60 -7.43 -8.65
C ILE A 67 11.73 -8.59 -7.68
N LEU A 68 10.65 -9.34 -7.44
CA LEU A 68 10.66 -10.47 -6.51
C LEU A 68 11.15 -11.77 -7.14
N ASP A 69 11.37 -11.79 -8.46
CA ASP A 69 11.76 -12.97 -9.24
C ASP A 69 10.90 -14.22 -8.93
N ILE A 70 9.58 -14.05 -8.96
CA ILE A 70 8.61 -15.12 -8.69
C ILE A 70 7.81 -15.48 -9.93
N SER A 71 7.37 -16.74 -10.00
CA SER A 71 6.54 -17.19 -11.12
C SER A 71 5.22 -16.42 -11.18
N LYS A 72 4.70 -16.22 -12.41
CA LYS A 72 3.38 -15.62 -12.65
C LYS A 72 2.28 -16.33 -11.84
N LYS A 73 2.33 -17.67 -11.79
CA LYS A 73 1.35 -18.50 -11.06
C LYS A 73 1.42 -18.26 -9.56
N THR A 74 2.62 -18.20 -8.99
CA THR A 74 2.85 -17.94 -7.56
C THR A 74 2.35 -16.55 -7.18
N LEU A 75 2.73 -15.52 -7.95
CA LEU A 75 2.29 -14.15 -7.70
C LEU A 75 0.77 -14.01 -7.78
N ALA A 76 0.15 -14.54 -8.83
CA ALA A 76 -1.31 -14.49 -8.99
C ALA A 76 -2.05 -15.19 -7.85
N LYS A 77 -1.58 -16.37 -7.42
CA LYS A 77 -2.18 -17.11 -6.31
C LYS A 77 -2.08 -16.33 -4.99
N ALA A 78 -0.93 -15.74 -4.71
CA ALA A 78 -0.72 -14.97 -3.49
C ALA A 78 -1.51 -13.65 -3.48
N LEU A 79 -1.50 -12.89 -4.59
CA LEU A 79 -2.31 -11.67 -4.70
C LEU A 79 -3.81 -11.95 -4.56
N LYS A 80 -4.31 -13.02 -5.18
CA LYS A 80 -5.69 -13.46 -4.99
C LYS A 80 -6.00 -13.68 -3.51
N LYS A 81 -5.11 -14.38 -2.79
CA LYS A 81 -5.31 -14.64 -1.36
C LYS A 81 -5.29 -13.37 -0.52
N LEU A 82 -4.39 -12.44 -0.83
CA LEU A 82 -4.27 -11.15 -0.13
C LEU A 82 -5.50 -10.25 -0.36
N LEU A 83 -6.07 -10.27 -1.57
CA LEU A 83 -7.33 -9.59 -1.90
C LEU A 83 -8.50 -10.22 -1.12
N GLU A 84 -8.61 -11.55 -1.10
CA GLU A 84 -9.65 -12.27 -0.34
C GLU A 84 -9.60 -11.96 1.16
N GLU A 85 -8.41 -11.79 1.74
CA GLU A 85 -8.22 -11.45 3.15
C GLU A 85 -8.36 -9.94 3.42
N SER A 86 -8.70 -9.13 2.40
CA SER A 86 -8.80 -7.66 2.50
C SER A 86 -7.52 -7.01 3.05
N LEU A 87 -6.36 -7.61 2.76
CA LEU A 87 -5.05 -7.09 3.14
C LEU A 87 -4.46 -6.16 2.08
N ILE A 88 -4.92 -6.32 0.84
CA ILE A 88 -4.57 -5.47 -0.29
C ILE A 88 -5.82 -5.11 -1.09
N THR A 89 -5.73 -4.06 -1.89
CA THR A 89 -6.73 -3.62 -2.87
C THR A 89 -6.04 -3.34 -4.21
N ILE A 90 -6.83 -3.23 -5.27
CA ILE A 90 -6.38 -2.83 -6.60
C ILE A 90 -7.20 -1.62 -7.06
N ASP A 91 -6.54 -0.59 -7.57
CA ASP A 91 -7.22 0.60 -8.08
C ASP A 91 -7.58 0.47 -9.58
N LYS A 92 -8.14 1.54 -10.14
CA LYS A 92 -8.55 1.61 -11.55
C LYS A 92 -7.38 1.51 -12.53
N GLU A 93 -6.17 1.80 -12.08
CA GLU A 93 -4.92 1.74 -12.86
C GLU A 93 -4.19 0.40 -12.67
N TYR A 94 -4.85 -0.60 -12.06
CA TYR A 94 -4.29 -1.92 -11.77
C TYR A 94 -3.07 -1.89 -10.84
N LEU A 95 -2.97 -0.86 -9.99
CA LEU A 95 -1.95 -0.76 -8.96
C LEU A 95 -2.44 -1.43 -7.68
N TYR A 96 -1.57 -2.24 -7.10
CA TYR A 96 -1.83 -2.92 -5.84
C TYR A 96 -1.36 -2.06 -4.67
N TRP A 97 -2.24 -1.96 -3.68
CA TRP A 97 -2.05 -1.21 -2.44
C TRP A 97 -2.36 -2.12 -1.25
N THR A 98 -1.68 -1.96 -0.12
CA THR A 98 -2.12 -2.55 1.15
C THR A 98 -3.33 -1.80 1.70
N VAL A 99 -4.31 -2.53 2.21
CA VAL A 99 -5.45 -1.95 2.91
C VAL A 99 -5.06 -1.74 4.36
N GLU A 100 -5.22 -0.51 4.84
CA GLU A 100 -5.19 -0.20 6.27
C GLU A 100 -6.57 0.35 6.64
N THR A 101 -7.34 -0.39 7.44
CA THR A 101 -8.55 0.16 8.06
C THR A 101 -8.11 1.18 9.10
N GLU A 102 -8.56 2.43 8.94
CA GLU A 102 -8.54 3.41 10.01
C GLU A 102 -9.24 2.79 11.22
N SER A 103 -8.46 2.52 12.27
CA SER A 103 -9.08 2.44 13.59
C SER A 103 -9.17 3.89 14.00
N LEU A 104 -10.37 4.44 13.90
CA LEU A 104 -10.78 5.64 14.62
C LEU A 104 -10.36 5.52 16.09
#